data_AF-A0AAE1ATM3-F1
#
_entry.id   AF-A0AAE1ATM3-F1
#
_cell.length_a   1.000
_cell.length_b   1.000
_cell.length_c   1.000
_cell.angle_alpha   90.00
_cell.angle_beta   90.00
_cell.angle_gamma   90.00
#
_symmetry.space_group_name_H-M   'P 1'
#
loop_
_entity.id
_entity.type
_entity.pdbx_description
1 polymer ?
#
loop_
_entity_poly.entity_id
_entity_poly.type
_entity_poly.pdbx_seq_one_letter_code
_entity_poly.pdbx_strand_id
1 'polypeptide(L)'
;MLFGCLAHAVTVESCVISDRFWVQAISEIQSKSPQEDVIRKAGPSEIDDRDGLKIHREKVHSNKMPLMMMLLRRRLHYLPIFTAIFIISAFFLSYAISVYHGHVEADFPYISYTAVQAPERCVFAQLVNLGAFLLAANIYIRYLQMSEVIDLLNGQRRVKCMNRLSLILGCLSAFGLTMVANFQTVEMRAVHYTGAGLAFLLGMIYCWLQTSLSVRYCRWSLVAVAQLINSIFLSACLLIFVISKTTFKIKEAQGVGTKWDSLRGVYLTSTISEWLTAASIVTFVLTFYRDFSRIELKSPSVKINDRDIVLQDYRFGALSSSGSAVPDVRQNGHAGIV
;
A
#
# COMPACT_ATOMS: atom_id res chain seq x y z
N MET A 1 -30.82 10.79 9.39
CA MET A 1 -30.72 10.36 10.80
C MET A 1 -31.14 8.90 11.04
N LEU A 2 -32.02 8.29 10.24
CA LEU A 2 -32.45 6.87 10.43
C LEU A 2 -31.44 5.80 9.99
N PHE A 3 -30.53 6.08 9.04
CA PHE A 3 -29.49 5.12 8.62
C PHE A 3 -28.30 5.02 9.58
N GLY A 4 -28.03 6.06 10.38
CA GLY A 4 -26.92 6.09 11.34
C GLY A 4 -27.21 5.26 12.60
N CYS A 5 -28.44 5.31 13.13
CA CYS A 5 -28.81 4.57 14.34
C CYS A 5 -28.95 3.06 14.08
N LEU A 6 -29.45 2.64 12.91
CA LEU A 6 -29.51 1.22 12.57
C LEU A 6 -28.12 0.61 12.37
N ALA A 7 -27.19 1.36 11.76
CA ALA A 7 -25.80 0.93 11.62
C ALA A 7 -25.11 0.80 12.98
N HIS A 8 -25.33 1.75 13.90
CA HIS A 8 -24.72 1.74 15.23
C HIS A 8 -25.22 0.55 16.07
N ALA A 9 -26.54 0.31 16.11
CA ALA A 9 -27.13 -0.81 16.86
C ALA A 9 -26.69 -2.18 16.31
N VAL A 10 -26.66 -2.34 14.97
CA VAL A 10 -26.20 -3.58 14.33
C VAL A 10 -24.70 -3.80 14.54
N THR A 11 -23.85 -2.74 14.55
CA THR A 11 -22.41 -2.90 14.80
C THR A 11 -22.06 -3.25 16.23
N VAL A 12 -22.77 -2.70 17.23
CA VAL A 12 -22.49 -2.98 18.65
C VAL A 12 -22.93 -4.40 19.01
N GLU A 13 -24.13 -4.82 18.60
CA GLU A 13 -24.59 -6.21 18.84
C GLU A 13 -23.74 -7.24 18.08
N SER A 14 -23.34 -6.95 16.84
CA SER A 14 -22.48 -7.87 16.07
C SER A 14 -21.07 -8.00 16.67
N CYS A 15 -20.52 -6.93 17.24
CA CYS A 15 -19.19 -6.95 17.88
C CYS A 15 -19.23 -7.75 19.19
N VAL A 16 -20.27 -7.59 20.01
CA VAL A 16 -20.45 -8.33 21.28
C VAL A 16 -20.72 -9.82 21.03
N ILE A 17 -21.47 -10.17 19.97
CA ILE A 17 -21.70 -11.57 19.58
C ILE A 17 -20.42 -12.21 19.03
N SER A 18 -19.61 -11.45 18.27
CA SER A 18 -18.33 -11.93 17.75
C SER A 18 -17.32 -12.22 18.87
N ASP A 19 -17.25 -11.38 19.91
CA ASP A 19 -16.30 -11.59 21.02
C ASP A 19 -16.62 -12.88 21.80
N ARG A 20 -17.91 -13.22 22.01
CA ARG A 20 -18.29 -14.50 22.63
C ARG A 20 -17.93 -15.70 21.75
N PHE A 21 -18.13 -15.58 20.43
CA PHE A 21 -17.78 -16.63 19.48
C PHE A 21 -16.26 -16.87 19.43
N TRP A 22 -15.44 -15.83 19.49
CA TRP A 22 -13.98 -15.94 19.51
C TRP A 22 -13.45 -16.55 20.81
N VAL A 23 -14.02 -16.18 21.97
CA VAL A 23 -13.64 -16.79 23.25
C VAL A 23 -13.97 -18.28 23.26
N GLN A 24 -15.11 -18.67 22.69
CA GLN A 24 -15.54 -20.08 22.62
C GLN A 24 -14.68 -20.88 21.62
N ALA A 25 -14.37 -20.31 20.44
CA ALA A 25 -13.51 -20.94 19.43
C ALA A 25 -12.06 -21.09 19.91
N ILE A 26 -11.50 -20.13 20.67
CA ILE A 26 -10.17 -20.24 21.27
C ILE A 26 -10.15 -21.35 22.33
N SER A 27 -11.21 -21.50 23.13
CA SER A 27 -11.33 -22.59 24.11
C SER A 27 -11.42 -23.99 23.46
N GLU A 28 -12.05 -24.10 22.29
CA GLU A 28 -12.13 -25.36 21.53
C GLU A 28 -10.81 -25.71 20.81
N ILE A 29 -10.03 -24.70 20.41
CA ILE A 29 -8.70 -24.90 19.81
C ILE A 29 -7.68 -25.31 20.89
N GLN A 30 -7.77 -24.73 22.10
CA GLN A 30 -6.90 -25.12 23.22
C GLN A 30 -7.22 -26.51 23.80
N SER A 31 -8.44 -27.02 23.63
CA SER A 31 -8.79 -28.39 24.05
C SER A 31 -8.48 -29.48 23.00
N LYS A 32 -8.04 -29.10 21.79
CA LYS A 32 -7.76 -30.01 20.67
C LYS A 32 -6.33 -29.93 20.11
N SER A 33 -5.31 -29.60 20.92
CA SER A 33 -3.91 -29.74 20.49
C SER A 33 -3.32 -31.11 20.89
N PRO A 34 -3.21 -32.09 19.98
CA PRO A 34 -2.37 -33.26 20.19
C PRO A 34 -0.95 -32.95 19.68
N GLN A 35 -0.16 -32.15 20.40
CA GLN A 35 1.25 -31.91 20.02
C GLN A 35 2.25 -31.74 21.18
N GLU A 36 1.94 -32.20 22.40
CA GLU A 36 2.96 -32.23 23.48
C GLU A 36 3.29 -33.62 24.05
N ASP A 37 2.57 -34.69 23.68
CA ASP A 37 2.78 -36.02 24.28
C ASP A 37 3.63 -37.04 23.48
N VAL A 38 4.14 -36.67 22.30
CA VAL A 38 4.92 -37.63 21.46
C VAL A 38 6.42 -37.63 21.78
N ILE A 39 6.93 -36.66 22.55
CA ILE A 39 8.40 -36.52 22.77
C ILE A 39 8.91 -37.28 24.02
N ARG A 40 8.05 -37.93 24.82
CA ARG A 40 8.49 -38.62 26.06
C ARG A 40 8.55 -40.15 26.02
N LYS A 41 8.37 -40.81 24.87
CA LYS A 41 8.57 -42.26 24.75
C LYS A 41 9.11 -42.66 23.38
N ALA A 42 10.40 -42.44 23.15
CA ALA A 42 11.14 -43.15 22.11
C ALA A 42 12.54 -43.45 22.63
N GLY A 43 12.84 -44.75 22.78
CA GLY A 43 14.20 -45.24 23.03
C GLY A 43 15.10 -45.03 21.81
N PRO A 44 16.42 -45.30 21.94
CA PRO A 44 17.38 -44.98 20.90
C PRO A 44 17.33 -46.03 19.79
N SER A 45 16.54 -45.79 18.74
CA SER A 45 16.69 -46.48 17.47
C SER A 45 16.06 -45.69 16.33
N GLU A 46 16.91 -45.30 15.37
CA GLU A 46 16.59 -44.87 14.00
C GLU A 46 15.71 -43.62 13.85
N ILE A 47 16.33 -42.46 14.05
CA ILE A 47 15.93 -41.25 13.31
C ILE A 47 16.40 -41.49 11.86
N ASP A 48 15.46 -41.70 10.95
CA ASP A 48 15.71 -41.84 9.51
C ASP A 48 16.54 -40.65 9.00
N ASP A 49 17.76 -40.92 8.53
CA ASP A 49 18.71 -39.95 7.97
C ASP A 49 18.08 -39.07 6.89
N ARG A 50 16.98 -39.50 6.25
CA ARG A 50 16.24 -38.69 5.27
C ARG A 50 15.54 -37.48 5.86
N ASP A 51 15.02 -37.58 7.09
CA ASP A 51 14.32 -36.47 7.74
C ASP A 51 15.33 -35.46 8.30
N GLY A 52 16.47 -35.93 8.81
CA GLY A 52 17.62 -35.08 9.15
C GLY A 52 18.14 -34.30 7.95
N LEU A 53 18.29 -34.96 6.78
CA LEU A 53 18.73 -34.32 5.54
C LEU A 53 17.73 -33.29 5.00
N LYS A 54 16.42 -33.55 5.10
CA LYS A 54 15.36 -32.60 4.69
C LYS A 54 15.35 -31.37 5.58
N ILE A 55 15.39 -31.54 6.91
CA ILE A 55 15.41 -30.44 7.87
C ILE A 55 16.70 -29.61 7.73
N HIS A 56 17.84 -30.25 7.48
CA HIS A 56 19.09 -29.56 7.22
C HIS A 56 19.07 -28.82 5.87
N ARG A 57 18.50 -29.43 4.81
CA ARG A 57 18.35 -28.82 3.48
C ARG A 57 17.38 -27.62 3.51
N GLU A 58 16.29 -27.68 4.27
CA GLU A 58 15.40 -26.53 4.48
C GLU A 58 16.06 -25.40 5.29
N LYS A 59 16.80 -25.72 6.36
CA LYS A 59 17.56 -24.72 7.13
C LYS A 59 18.68 -24.06 6.32
N VAL A 60 19.39 -24.81 5.47
CA VAL A 60 20.47 -24.28 4.63
C VAL A 60 19.93 -23.42 3.48
N HIS A 61 18.73 -23.71 2.94
CA HIS A 61 18.10 -22.87 1.92
C HIS A 61 17.45 -21.59 2.48
N SER A 62 17.05 -21.60 3.76
CA SER A 62 16.48 -20.43 4.46
C SER A 62 17.48 -19.30 4.70
N ASN A 63 18.79 -19.59 4.70
CA ASN A 63 19.83 -18.67 5.17
C ASN A 63 20.50 -17.78 4.11
N LYS A 64 19.93 -17.64 2.90
CA LYS A 64 20.48 -16.79 1.83
C LYS A 64 19.54 -15.69 1.37
N MET A 65 18.67 -15.17 2.23
CA MET A 65 17.94 -13.96 1.90
C MET A 65 18.82 -12.73 2.13
N PRO A 66 19.01 -11.84 1.14
CA PRO A 66 19.68 -10.57 1.35
C PRO A 66 18.98 -9.79 2.46
N LEU A 67 19.76 -9.12 3.32
CA LEU A 67 19.26 -8.33 4.45
C LEU A 67 18.11 -7.38 4.05
N MET A 68 18.20 -6.79 2.85
CA MET A 68 17.16 -5.91 2.29
C MET A 68 15.82 -6.63 2.08
N MET A 69 15.82 -7.85 1.54
CA MET A 69 14.59 -8.65 1.40
C MET A 69 14.03 -9.07 2.76
N MET A 70 14.89 -9.36 3.73
CA MET A 70 14.46 -9.69 5.09
C MET A 70 13.82 -8.49 5.80
N LEU A 71 14.37 -7.28 5.59
CA LEU A 71 13.81 -6.02 6.09
C LEU A 71 12.44 -5.73 5.43
N LEU A 72 12.34 -5.83 4.10
CA LEU A 72 11.07 -5.66 3.38
C LEU A 72 10.01 -6.67 3.83
N ARG A 73 10.40 -7.90 4.14
CA ARG A 73 9.48 -8.98 4.53
C ARG A 73 8.85 -8.78 5.91
N ARG A 74 9.65 -8.36 6.90
CA ARG A 74 9.25 -8.30 8.32
C ARG A 74 8.90 -6.90 8.82
N ARG A 75 9.24 -5.86 8.07
CA ARG A 75 9.05 -4.44 8.47
C ARG A 75 8.09 -3.69 7.55
N LEU A 76 7.04 -4.38 7.10
CA LEU A 76 6.03 -3.81 6.20
C LEU A 76 5.33 -2.58 6.79
N HIS A 77 5.26 -2.46 8.11
CA HIS A 77 4.67 -1.30 8.79
C HIS A 77 5.36 0.03 8.49
N TYR A 78 6.64 0.05 8.07
CA TYR A 78 7.27 1.30 7.63
C TYR A 78 6.79 1.78 6.26
N LEU A 79 6.20 0.91 5.45
CA LEU A 79 5.75 1.26 4.10
C LEU A 79 4.72 2.42 4.10
N PRO A 80 3.63 2.38 4.90
CA PRO A 80 2.73 3.52 5.04
C PRO A 80 3.41 4.82 5.47
N ILE A 81 4.40 4.72 6.37
CA ILE A 81 5.14 5.88 6.89
C ILE A 81 5.98 6.50 5.78
N PHE A 82 6.75 5.70 5.04
CA PHE A 82 7.52 6.21 3.92
C PHE A 82 6.63 6.83 2.85
N THR A 83 5.50 6.21 2.51
CA THR A 83 4.52 6.81 1.59
C THR A 83 4.07 8.19 2.05
N ALA A 84 3.73 8.34 3.33
CA ALA A 84 3.33 9.63 3.88
C ALA A 84 4.48 10.65 3.83
N ILE A 85 5.69 10.26 4.22
CA ILE A 85 6.87 11.14 4.19
C ILE A 85 7.11 11.65 2.77
N PHE A 86 7.14 10.79 1.75
CA PHE A 86 7.40 11.20 0.37
C PHE A 86 6.31 12.14 -0.17
N ILE A 87 5.04 11.82 0.03
CA ILE A 87 3.93 12.65 -0.47
C ILE A 87 3.87 13.99 0.27
N ILE A 88 3.97 13.99 1.60
CA ILE A 88 3.95 15.22 2.41
C ILE A 88 5.16 16.09 2.06
N SER A 89 6.36 15.51 1.97
CA SER A 89 7.57 16.24 1.59
C SER A 89 7.42 16.86 0.20
N ALA A 90 6.79 16.16 -0.75
CA ALA A 90 6.54 16.71 -2.07
C ALA A 90 5.75 18.02 -2.00
N PHE A 91 4.67 18.06 -1.22
CA PHE A 91 3.79 19.23 -1.11
C PHE A 91 4.48 20.42 -0.45
N PHE A 92 5.19 20.18 0.66
CA PHE A 92 5.83 21.26 1.40
C PHE A 92 7.12 21.75 0.73
N LEU A 93 7.92 20.85 0.14
CA LEU A 93 9.13 21.25 -0.58
C LEU A 93 8.80 21.98 -1.88
N SER A 94 7.82 21.51 -2.66
CA SER A 94 7.40 22.23 -3.87
C SER A 94 6.88 23.61 -3.53
N TYR A 95 6.05 23.72 -2.49
CA TYR A 95 5.56 25.02 -2.01
C TYR A 95 6.69 25.95 -1.56
N ALA A 96 7.61 25.48 -0.71
CA ALA A 96 8.72 26.28 -0.21
C ALA A 96 9.62 26.79 -1.35
N ILE A 97 9.97 25.93 -2.30
CA ILE A 97 10.79 26.29 -3.47
C ILE A 97 10.04 27.30 -4.35
N SER A 98 8.75 27.07 -4.60
CA SER A 98 7.93 27.92 -5.45
C SER A 98 7.73 29.33 -4.85
N VAL A 99 7.58 29.44 -3.52
CA VAL A 99 7.55 30.73 -2.81
C VAL A 99 8.90 31.41 -2.83
N TYR A 100 10.00 30.68 -2.59
CA TYR A 100 11.35 31.23 -2.60
C TYR A 100 11.71 31.88 -3.95
N HIS A 101 11.27 31.28 -5.06
CA HIS A 101 11.47 31.82 -6.41
C HIS A 101 10.41 32.84 -6.85
N GLY A 102 9.40 33.13 -6.01
CA GLY A 102 8.30 34.04 -6.38
C GLY A 102 7.37 33.50 -7.47
N HIS A 103 7.36 32.18 -7.70
CA HIS A 103 6.47 31.52 -8.67
C HIS A 103 5.03 31.42 -8.15
N VAL A 104 4.87 31.32 -6.83
CA VAL A 104 3.59 31.41 -6.13
C VAL A 104 3.71 32.32 -4.92
N GLU A 105 2.60 32.94 -4.54
CA GLU A 105 2.53 33.78 -3.34
C GLU A 105 2.63 32.94 -2.06
N ALA A 106 3.21 33.54 -1.02
CA ALA A 106 3.26 32.99 0.33
C ALA A 106 1.88 33.08 1.05
N ASP A 107 0.88 32.37 0.51
CA ASP A 107 -0.49 32.31 1.02
C ASP A 107 -0.94 30.83 1.15
N PHE A 108 -2.12 30.48 0.63
CA PHE A 108 -2.63 29.11 0.61
C PHE A 108 -3.04 28.71 -0.81
N PRO A 109 -2.07 28.52 -1.73
CA PRO A 109 -2.35 28.16 -3.12
C PRO A 109 -2.81 26.70 -3.26
N TYR A 110 -3.37 26.37 -4.42
CA TYR A 110 -3.61 24.96 -4.80
C TYR A 110 -2.27 24.19 -4.81
N ILE A 111 -2.26 22.95 -4.34
CA ILE A 111 -1.08 22.06 -4.40
C ILE A 111 -0.57 22.01 -5.84
N SER A 112 -1.49 21.82 -6.79
CA SER A 112 -1.20 21.75 -8.22
C SER A 112 -0.58 23.02 -8.82
N TYR A 113 -0.69 24.18 -8.15
CA TYR A 113 -0.05 25.41 -8.58
C TYR A 113 1.37 25.58 -8.00
N THR A 114 1.66 24.93 -6.87
CA THR A 114 3.01 24.95 -6.25
C THR A 114 4.05 24.14 -6.99
N ALA A 115 3.68 23.45 -8.08
CA ALA A 115 4.54 22.51 -8.80
C ALA A 115 4.49 22.74 -10.32
N VAL A 116 4.35 24.01 -10.75
CA VAL A 116 4.19 24.37 -12.16
C VAL A 116 5.54 24.63 -12.85
N GLN A 117 6.47 25.34 -12.19
CA GLN A 117 7.73 25.75 -12.80
C GLN A 117 8.90 24.89 -12.32
N ALA A 118 10.05 24.99 -13.01
CA ALA A 118 11.29 24.39 -12.52
C ALA A 118 11.98 25.36 -11.54
N PRO A 119 12.63 24.85 -10.48
CA PRO A 119 12.93 23.43 -10.22
C PRO A 119 11.84 22.66 -9.44
N GLU A 120 10.84 23.33 -8.86
CA GLU A 120 9.87 22.71 -7.96
C GLU A 120 9.03 21.61 -8.60
N ARG A 121 8.70 21.72 -9.89
CA ARG A 121 7.96 20.68 -10.62
C ARG A 121 8.72 19.37 -10.71
N CYS A 122 10.05 19.44 -10.85
CA CYS A 122 10.89 18.25 -10.96
C CYS A 122 10.99 17.54 -9.61
N VAL A 123 11.16 18.32 -8.53
CA VAL A 123 11.16 17.81 -7.15
C VAL A 123 9.82 17.19 -6.80
N PHE A 124 8.72 17.88 -7.10
CA PHE A 124 7.36 17.38 -6.90
C PHE A 124 7.13 16.09 -7.67
N ALA A 125 7.44 16.06 -8.97
CA ALA A 125 7.25 14.87 -9.80
C ALA A 125 8.02 13.67 -9.26
N GLN A 126 9.29 13.84 -8.89
CA GLN A 126 10.13 12.76 -8.35
C GLN A 126 9.54 12.18 -7.07
N LEU A 127 9.20 13.03 -6.10
CA LEU A 127 8.69 12.60 -4.80
C LEU A 127 7.29 12.01 -4.89
N VAL A 128 6.40 12.60 -5.70
CA VAL A 128 5.03 12.10 -5.88
C VAL A 128 5.01 10.79 -6.68
N ASN A 129 5.83 10.62 -7.71
CA ASN A 129 5.93 9.35 -8.44
C ASN A 129 6.43 8.21 -7.52
N LEU A 130 7.44 8.48 -6.69
CA LEU A 130 7.89 7.51 -5.69
C LEU A 130 6.80 7.24 -4.64
N GLY A 131 6.12 8.28 -4.16
CA GLY A 131 4.96 8.16 -3.28
C GLY A 131 3.83 7.31 -3.89
N ALA A 132 3.54 7.47 -5.18
CA ALA A 132 2.54 6.71 -5.92
C ALA A 132 2.91 5.23 -6.03
N PHE A 133 4.17 4.92 -6.30
CA PHE A 133 4.66 3.53 -6.29
C PHE A 133 4.51 2.90 -4.89
N LEU A 134 4.93 3.60 -3.84
CA LEU A 134 4.77 3.11 -2.47
C LEU A 134 3.29 2.98 -2.08
N LEU A 135 2.42 3.88 -2.54
CA LEU A 135 0.97 3.80 -2.35
C LEU A 135 0.40 2.54 -3.01
N ALA A 136 0.78 2.25 -4.26
CA ALA A 136 0.39 1.01 -4.95
C ALA A 136 0.85 -0.23 -4.18
N ALA A 137 2.06 -0.22 -3.61
CA ALA A 137 2.55 -1.30 -2.76
C ALA A 137 1.70 -1.46 -1.47
N ASN A 138 1.32 -0.36 -0.81
CA ASN A 138 0.41 -0.41 0.35
C ASN A 138 -0.92 -1.04 -0.03
N ILE A 139 -1.50 -0.63 -1.15
CA ILE A 139 -2.79 -1.13 -1.64
C ILE A 139 -2.71 -2.63 -1.93
N TYR A 140 -1.62 -3.08 -2.56
CA TYR A 140 -1.40 -4.49 -2.85
C TYR A 140 -1.22 -5.33 -1.58
N ILE A 141 -0.39 -4.89 -0.62
CA ILE A 141 -0.19 -5.61 0.65
C ILE A 141 -1.49 -5.64 1.45
N ARG A 142 -2.26 -4.53 1.45
CA ARG A 142 -3.57 -4.47 2.09
C ARG A 142 -4.55 -5.47 1.45
N TYR A 143 -4.55 -5.58 0.14
CA TYR A 143 -5.35 -6.57 -0.58
C TYR A 143 -4.96 -8.01 -0.18
N LEU A 144 -3.67 -8.33 -0.14
CA LEU A 144 -3.19 -9.66 0.25
C LEU A 144 -3.58 -9.99 1.70
N GLN A 145 -3.30 -9.07 2.62
CA GLN A 145 -3.68 -9.19 4.03
C GLN A 145 -5.18 -9.47 4.17
N MET A 146 -6.01 -8.64 3.52
CA MET A 146 -7.46 -8.77 3.64
C MET A 146 -7.99 -10.02 2.95
N SER A 147 -7.34 -10.48 1.87
CA SER A 147 -7.69 -11.76 1.24
C SER A 147 -7.51 -12.92 2.20
N GLU A 148 -6.37 -12.98 2.90
CA GLU A 148 -6.09 -14.01 3.90
C GLU A 148 -7.09 -13.94 5.06
N VAL A 149 -7.38 -12.75 5.58
CA VAL A 149 -8.38 -12.57 6.65
C VAL A 149 -9.77 -13.03 6.19
N ILE A 150 -10.19 -12.67 4.98
CA ILE A 150 -11.50 -13.09 4.44
C ILE A 150 -11.54 -14.62 4.31
N ASP A 151 -10.46 -15.25 3.86
CA ASP A 151 -10.40 -16.71 3.67
C ASP A 151 -10.42 -17.44 5.01
N LEU A 152 -9.63 -17.01 6.00
CA LEU A 152 -9.63 -17.57 7.36
C LEU A 152 -10.99 -17.47 8.06
N LEU A 153 -11.77 -16.43 7.74
CA LEU A 153 -13.10 -16.19 8.31
C LEU A 153 -14.24 -16.74 7.44
N ASN A 154 -13.94 -17.61 6.46
CA ASN A 154 -14.92 -18.20 5.54
C ASN A 154 -15.83 -17.14 4.87
N GLY A 155 -15.25 -16.00 4.51
CA GLY A 155 -15.98 -14.87 3.98
C GLY A 155 -16.58 -15.12 2.60
N GLN A 156 -17.76 -14.55 2.38
CA GLN A 156 -18.57 -14.74 1.19
C GLN A 156 -17.87 -14.21 -0.09
N ARG A 157 -18.23 -14.79 -1.24
CA ARG A 157 -17.71 -14.38 -2.58
C ARG A 157 -17.84 -12.87 -2.84
N ARG A 158 -18.94 -12.24 -2.39
CA ARG A 158 -19.16 -10.79 -2.53
C ARG A 158 -18.06 -9.96 -1.86
N VAL A 159 -17.62 -10.38 -0.67
CA VAL A 159 -16.58 -9.68 0.09
C VAL A 159 -15.21 -9.86 -0.57
N LYS A 160 -14.91 -11.06 -1.08
CA LYS A 160 -13.71 -11.31 -1.90
C LYS A 160 -13.71 -10.43 -3.17
N CYS A 161 -14.87 -10.24 -3.80
CA CYS A 161 -15.03 -9.36 -4.96
C CYS A 161 -14.77 -7.90 -4.59
N MET A 162 -15.34 -7.41 -3.48
CA MET A 162 -15.08 -6.07 -2.97
C MET A 162 -13.59 -5.82 -2.72
N ASN A 163 -12.87 -6.79 -2.13
CA ASN A 163 -11.44 -6.66 -1.90
C ASN A 163 -10.66 -6.56 -3.23
N ARG A 164 -10.97 -7.40 -4.23
CA ARG A 164 -10.37 -7.32 -5.57
C ARG A 164 -10.69 -6.01 -6.28
N LEU A 165 -11.93 -5.53 -6.20
CA LEU A 165 -12.32 -4.24 -6.77
C LEU A 165 -11.53 -3.11 -6.12
N SER A 166 -11.36 -3.14 -4.79
CA SER A 166 -10.55 -2.15 -4.10
C SER A 166 -9.09 -2.15 -4.55
N LEU A 167 -8.49 -3.31 -4.85
CA LEU A 167 -7.15 -3.38 -5.43
C LEU A 167 -7.08 -2.62 -6.77
N ILE A 168 -8.03 -2.89 -7.68
CA ILE A 168 -8.05 -2.24 -9.00
C ILE A 168 -8.22 -0.73 -8.87
N LEU A 169 -9.21 -0.28 -8.10
CA LEU A 169 -9.50 1.15 -7.91
C LEU A 169 -8.35 1.88 -7.21
N GLY A 170 -7.74 1.24 -6.21
CA GLY A 170 -6.56 1.77 -5.54
C GLY A 170 -5.37 1.92 -6.50
N CYS A 171 -5.07 0.91 -7.31
CA CYS A 171 -3.99 0.98 -8.29
C CYS A 171 -4.25 2.08 -9.35
N LEU A 172 -5.50 2.24 -9.80
CA LEU A 172 -5.87 3.35 -10.69
C LEU A 172 -5.73 4.72 -10.02
N SER A 173 -6.04 4.82 -8.72
CA SER A 173 -5.80 6.04 -7.93
C SER A 173 -4.31 6.37 -7.82
N ALA A 174 -3.46 5.38 -7.53
CA ALA A 174 -2.01 5.55 -7.53
C ALA A 174 -1.48 5.97 -8.92
N PHE A 175 -2.00 5.39 -9.99
CA PHE A 175 -1.69 5.83 -11.36
C PHE A 175 -2.14 7.29 -11.60
N GLY A 176 -3.33 7.67 -11.15
CA GLY A 176 -3.79 9.06 -11.18
C GLY A 176 -2.82 10.04 -10.51
N LEU A 177 -2.22 9.62 -9.40
CA LEU A 177 -1.21 10.42 -8.69
C LEU A 177 0.04 10.66 -9.54
N THR A 178 0.48 9.66 -10.32
CA THR A 178 1.57 9.85 -11.31
C THR A 178 1.18 10.82 -12.43
N MET A 179 -0.08 10.81 -12.88
CA MET A 179 -0.53 11.76 -13.89
C MET A 179 -0.50 13.20 -13.36
N VAL A 180 -1.00 13.42 -12.13
CA VAL A 180 -0.96 14.74 -11.46
C VAL A 180 0.49 15.22 -11.29
N ALA A 181 1.42 14.32 -11.00
CA ALA A 181 2.83 14.60 -10.80
C ALA A 181 3.55 15.09 -12.07
N ASN A 182 3.21 14.52 -13.23
CA ASN A 182 3.96 14.72 -14.46
C ASN A 182 3.28 15.69 -15.45
N PHE A 183 1.97 15.90 -15.36
CA PHE A 183 1.22 16.78 -16.25
C PHE A 183 0.68 17.98 -15.48
N GLN A 184 1.17 19.19 -15.76
CA GLN A 184 0.81 20.41 -15.03
C GLN A 184 -0.55 20.98 -15.48
N THR A 185 -1.19 21.74 -14.58
CA THR A 185 -2.51 22.36 -14.82
C THR A 185 -2.52 23.42 -15.92
N VAL A 186 -1.36 24.02 -16.22
CA VAL A 186 -1.20 25.07 -17.23
C VAL A 186 -0.94 24.50 -18.62
N GLU A 187 -0.03 23.52 -18.74
CA GLU A 187 0.38 22.95 -20.03
C GLU A 187 -0.57 21.84 -20.50
N MET A 188 -0.93 20.90 -19.61
CA MET A 188 -1.62 19.66 -19.97
C MET A 188 -2.87 19.45 -19.12
N ARG A 189 -3.73 20.48 -19.11
CA ARG A 189 -4.91 20.59 -18.24
C ARG A 189 -5.82 19.36 -18.25
N ALA A 190 -6.16 18.84 -19.43
CA ALA A 190 -7.06 17.71 -19.56
C ALA A 190 -6.50 16.46 -18.86
N VAL A 191 -5.24 16.13 -19.13
CA VAL A 191 -4.54 14.99 -18.53
C VAL A 191 -4.38 15.17 -17.02
N HIS A 192 -4.03 16.39 -16.57
CA HIS A 192 -3.92 16.70 -15.14
C HIS A 192 -5.23 16.44 -14.40
N TYR A 193 -6.36 16.97 -14.89
CA TYR A 193 -7.64 16.80 -14.21
C TYR A 193 -8.21 15.37 -14.33
N THR A 194 -7.91 14.65 -15.41
CA THR A 194 -8.16 13.19 -15.45
C THR A 194 -7.37 12.49 -14.36
N GLY A 195 -6.08 12.81 -14.21
CA GLY A 195 -5.22 12.30 -13.14
C GLY A 195 -5.76 12.63 -11.75
N ALA A 196 -6.18 13.87 -11.51
CA ALA A 196 -6.74 14.32 -10.24
C ALA A 196 -8.04 13.59 -9.91
N GLY A 197 -8.91 13.37 -10.91
CA GLY A 197 -10.11 12.55 -10.78
C GLY A 197 -9.78 11.11 -10.38
N LEU A 198 -8.83 10.47 -11.07
CA LEU A 198 -8.36 9.14 -10.71
C LEU A 198 -7.79 9.10 -9.28
N ALA A 199 -6.90 10.04 -8.93
CA ALA A 199 -6.26 10.10 -7.63
C ALA A 199 -7.27 10.29 -6.50
N PHE A 200 -8.13 11.32 -6.58
CA PHE A 200 -9.01 11.70 -5.47
C PHE A 200 -10.34 10.94 -5.46
N LEU A 201 -11.03 10.80 -6.60
CA LEU A 201 -12.34 10.14 -6.62
C LEU A 201 -12.19 8.64 -6.41
N LEU A 202 -11.31 7.97 -7.17
CA LEU A 202 -11.10 6.53 -6.98
C LEU A 202 -10.39 6.24 -5.65
N GLY A 203 -9.53 7.16 -5.18
CA GLY A 203 -8.93 7.09 -3.84
C GLY A 203 -9.99 7.14 -2.73
N MET A 204 -11.00 8.02 -2.85
CA MET A 204 -12.11 8.09 -1.91
C MET A 204 -12.97 6.82 -1.94
N ILE A 205 -13.29 6.29 -3.12
CA ILE A 205 -14.02 5.02 -3.26
C ILE A 205 -13.21 3.86 -2.65
N TYR A 206 -11.90 3.81 -2.91
CA TYR A 206 -10.99 2.84 -2.28
C TYR A 206 -11.06 2.92 -0.75
N CYS A 207 -10.97 4.12 -0.17
CA CYS A 207 -11.06 4.33 1.27
C CYS A 207 -12.38 3.79 1.82
N TRP A 208 -13.51 4.08 1.18
CA TRP A 208 -14.81 3.55 1.61
C TRP A 208 -14.93 2.03 1.53
N LEU A 209 -14.39 1.41 0.46
CA LEU A 209 -14.36 -0.05 0.35
C LEU A 209 -13.51 -0.67 1.47
N GLN A 210 -12.34 -0.11 1.76
CA GLN A 210 -11.45 -0.59 2.81
C GLN A 210 -12.03 -0.33 4.21
N THR A 211 -12.66 0.82 4.46
CA THR A 211 -13.42 1.10 5.69
C THR A 211 -14.53 0.07 5.88
N SER A 212 -15.28 -0.25 4.83
CA SER A 212 -16.37 -1.23 4.89
C SER A 212 -15.86 -2.63 5.26
N LEU A 213 -14.71 -3.04 4.71
CA LEU A 213 -14.06 -4.30 5.06
C LEU A 213 -13.58 -4.29 6.53
N SER A 214 -12.96 -3.19 6.97
CA SER A 214 -12.50 -3.04 8.36
C SER A 214 -13.63 -3.07 9.39
N VAL A 215 -14.75 -2.37 9.12
CA VAL A 215 -15.93 -2.38 9.99
C VAL A 215 -16.56 -3.76 10.05
N ARG A 216 -16.72 -4.43 8.89
CA ARG A 216 -17.33 -5.76 8.81
C ARG A 216 -16.62 -6.81 9.66
N TYR A 217 -15.30 -6.78 9.66
CA TYR A 217 -14.48 -7.75 10.40
C TYR A 217 -13.99 -7.20 11.74
N CYS A 218 -14.74 -6.25 12.33
CA CYS A 218 -14.51 -5.66 13.66
C CYS A 218 -13.03 -5.33 13.93
N ARG A 219 -12.36 -4.78 12.91
CA ARG A 219 -10.92 -4.58 12.92
C ARG A 219 -10.52 -3.58 13.99
N TRP A 220 -9.92 -4.06 15.08
CA TRP A 220 -9.34 -3.24 16.17
C TRP A 220 -10.19 -2.00 16.44
N SER A 221 -11.50 -2.20 16.63
CA SER A 221 -12.62 -1.23 16.62
C SER A 221 -12.27 0.26 16.43
N LEU A 222 -11.41 0.85 17.26
CA LEU A 222 -10.82 2.18 17.08
C LEU A 222 -10.23 2.47 15.69
N VAL A 223 -9.52 1.53 15.05
CA VAL A 223 -8.97 1.75 13.70
C VAL A 223 -10.08 1.78 12.66
N ALA A 224 -11.06 0.88 12.75
CA ALA A 224 -12.23 0.91 11.88
C ALA A 224 -13.03 2.21 12.05
N VAL A 225 -13.18 2.71 13.30
CA VAL A 225 -13.80 4.00 13.61
C VAL A 225 -12.98 5.16 13.02
N ALA A 226 -11.66 5.16 13.19
CA ALA A 226 -10.78 6.18 12.63
C ALA A 226 -10.85 6.22 11.10
N GLN A 227 -10.88 5.04 10.45
CA GLN A 227 -11.07 4.93 9.01
C GLN A 227 -12.44 5.45 8.57
N LEU A 228 -13.51 5.15 9.31
CA LEU A 228 -14.85 5.66 9.04
C LEU A 228 -14.92 7.19 9.16
N ILE A 229 -14.41 7.76 10.26
CA ILE A 229 -14.33 9.21 10.46
C ILE A 229 -13.53 9.86 9.34
N ASN A 230 -12.37 9.30 8.99
CA ASN A 230 -11.54 9.80 7.90
C ASN A 230 -12.25 9.70 6.54
N SER A 231 -12.97 8.60 6.24
CA SER A 231 -13.73 8.47 4.99
C SER A 231 -14.85 9.49 4.87
N ILE A 232 -15.57 9.78 5.97
CA ILE A 232 -16.59 10.83 6.00
C ILE A 232 -15.96 12.21 5.78
N PHE A 233 -14.87 12.49 6.50
CA PHE A 233 -14.12 13.74 6.37
C PHE A 233 -13.58 13.93 4.95
N LEU A 234 -12.99 12.89 4.35
CA LEU A 234 -12.51 12.86 2.98
C LEU A 234 -13.62 13.19 1.98
N SER A 235 -14.78 12.55 2.12
CA SER A 235 -15.94 12.81 1.26
C SER A 235 -16.43 14.25 1.38
N ALA A 236 -16.50 14.79 2.60
CA ALA A 236 -16.89 16.18 2.82
C ALA A 236 -15.88 17.15 2.19
N CYS A 237 -14.58 16.96 2.43
CA CYS A 237 -13.53 17.81 1.85
C CYS A 237 -13.52 17.74 0.32
N LEU A 238 -13.63 16.55 -0.26
CA LEU A 238 -13.62 16.38 -1.71
C LEU A 238 -14.87 17.03 -2.35
N LEU A 239 -16.03 16.91 -1.71
CA LEU A 239 -17.26 17.58 -2.17
C LEU A 239 -17.10 19.11 -2.12
N ILE A 240 -16.61 19.65 -1.00
CA ILE A 240 -16.34 21.08 -0.84
C ILE A 240 -15.34 21.54 -1.89
N PHE A 241 -14.26 20.79 -2.13
CA PHE A 241 -13.24 21.10 -3.14
C PHE A 241 -13.84 21.20 -4.53
N VAL A 242 -14.60 20.18 -4.97
CA VAL A 242 -15.21 20.16 -6.30
C VAL A 242 -16.19 21.32 -6.48
N ILE A 243 -17.07 21.56 -5.51
CA ILE A 243 -18.07 22.64 -5.57
C ILE A 243 -17.38 24.01 -5.59
N SER A 244 -16.48 24.26 -4.65
CA SER A 244 -15.80 25.56 -4.53
C SER A 244 -14.87 25.83 -5.71
N LYS A 245 -14.14 24.83 -6.22
CA LYS A 245 -13.27 24.97 -7.40
C LYS A 245 -14.09 25.33 -8.65
N THR A 246 -15.19 24.61 -8.85
CA THR A 246 -16.09 24.83 -9.99
C THR A 246 -16.74 26.21 -9.89
N THR A 247 -17.24 26.57 -8.71
CA THR A 247 -17.82 27.89 -8.44
C THR A 247 -16.82 29.02 -8.68
N PHE A 248 -15.59 28.88 -8.17
CA PHE A 248 -14.51 29.83 -8.38
C PHE A 248 -14.25 30.03 -9.88
N LYS A 249 -14.08 28.93 -10.63
CA LYS A 249 -13.77 29.00 -12.07
C LYS A 249 -14.90 29.55 -12.93
N ILE A 250 -16.16 29.24 -12.62
CA ILE A 250 -17.31 29.82 -13.32
C ILE A 250 -17.40 31.32 -13.07
N LYS A 251 -17.32 31.75 -11.80
CA LYS A 251 -17.42 33.18 -11.44
C LYS A 251 -16.24 34.00 -11.95
N GLU A 252 -15.03 33.42 -11.93
CA GLU A 252 -13.83 34.03 -12.53
C GLU A 252 -14.02 34.22 -14.03
N ALA A 253 -14.55 33.22 -14.75
CA ALA A 253 -14.84 33.32 -16.19
C ALA A 253 -15.95 34.33 -16.52
N GLN A 254 -16.87 34.58 -15.59
CA GLN A 254 -17.92 35.60 -15.71
C GLN A 254 -17.44 37.02 -15.36
N GLY A 255 -16.19 37.19 -14.93
CA GLY A 255 -15.65 38.50 -14.53
C GLY A 255 -16.19 39.03 -13.20
N VAL A 256 -16.74 38.17 -12.33
CA VAL A 256 -17.29 38.56 -11.01
C VAL A 256 -16.19 39.03 -10.05
N GLY A 257 -14.96 38.53 -10.25
CA GLY A 257 -13.79 38.88 -9.47
C GLY A 257 -12.65 37.90 -9.71
N THR A 258 -11.62 38.03 -8.89
CA THR A 258 -10.38 37.28 -8.90
C THR A 258 -10.15 36.58 -7.56
N LYS A 259 -9.12 35.75 -7.48
CA LYS A 259 -8.67 35.16 -6.20
C LYS A 259 -8.28 36.19 -5.13
N TRP A 260 -8.20 37.49 -5.44
CA TRP A 260 -7.75 38.55 -4.54
C TRP A 260 -8.86 39.42 -3.95
N ASP A 261 -10.09 39.33 -4.49
CA ASP A 261 -11.17 40.27 -4.20
C ASP A 261 -12.45 39.53 -3.75
N SER A 262 -13.57 39.77 -4.43
CA SER A 262 -14.88 39.16 -4.19
C SER A 262 -14.87 37.63 -4.17
N LEU A 263 -13.92 36.97 -4.86
CA LEU A 263 -13.82 35.50 -4.90
C LEU A 263 -12.80 34.92 -3.92
N ARG A 264 -12.11 35.72 -3.09
CA ARG A 264 -11.08 35.24 -2.15
C ARG A 264 -11.58 34.12 -1.23
N GLY A 265 -12.77 34.28 -0.66
CA GLY A 265 -13.34 33.28 0.26
C GLY A 265 -13.59 31.92 -0.41
N VAL A 266 -14.12 31.94 -1.65
CA VAL A 266 -14.37 30.72 -2.43
C VAL A 266 -13.06 30.08 -2.86
N TYR A 267 -12.08 30.89 -3.27
CA TYR A 267 -10.74 30.44 -3.61
C TYR A 267 -10.07 29.73 -2.42
N LEU A 268 -10.02 30.36 -1.24
CA LEU A 268 -9.41 29.78 -0.04
C LEU A 268 -10.14 28.52 0.43
N THR A 269 -11.48 28.52 0.37
CA THR A 269 -12.26 27.31 0.67
C THR A 269 -11.85 26.15 -0.24
N SER A 270 -11.62 26.44 -1.52
CA SER A 270 -11.19 25.46 -2.51
C SER A 270 -9.76 24.99 -2.30
N THR A 271 -8.81 25.88 -2.03
CA THR A 271 -7.42 25.47 -1.78
C THR A 271 -7.32 24.68 -0.48
N ILE A 272 -7.91 25.15 0.63
CA ILE A 272 -7.92 24.44 1.92
C ILE A 272 -8.54 23.04 1.77
N SER A 273 -9.68 22.92 1.11
CA SER A 273 -10.31 21.61 0.92
C SER A 273 -9.49 20.65 0.03
N GLU A 274 -8.75 21.13 -0.97
CA GLU A 274 -7.81 20.31 -1.74
C GLU A 274 -6.72 19.71 -0.84
N TRP A 275 -6.09 20.55 -0.01
CA TRP A 275 -5.04 20.13 0.92
C TRP A 275 -5.57 19.12 1.94
N LEU A 276 -6.76 19.36 2.49
CA LEU A 276 -7.41 18.45 3.43
C LEU A 276 -7.80 17.11 2.78
N THR A 277 -8.26 17.11 1.52
CA THR A 277 -8.51 15.89 0.75
C THR A 277 -7.23 15.08 0.59
N ALA A 278 -6.13 15.71 0.17
CA ALA A 278 -4.86 15.01 0.00
C ALA A 278 -4.32 14.48 1.34
N ALA A 279 -4.35 15.29 2.40
CA ALA A 279 -3.94 14.90 3.75
C ALA A 279 -4.77 13.74 4.30
N SER A 280 -6.08 13.72 4.05
CA SER A 280 -6.97 12.66 4.50
C SER A 280 -6.70 11.32 3.80
N ILE A 281 -6.36 11.32 2.50
CA ILE A 281 -5.95 10.09 1.80
C ILE A 281 -4.64 9.56 2.39
N VAL A 282 -3.64 10.41 2.62
CA VAL A 282 -2.37 10.03 3.24
C VAL A 282 -2.58 9.48 4.65
N THR A 283 -3.43 10.14 5.44
CA THR A 283 -3.79 9.71 6.81
C THR A 283 -4.51 8.37 6.80
N PHE A 284 -5.37 8.12 5.81
CA PHE A 284 -6.01 6.81 5.65
C PHE A 284 -4.98 5.70 5.46
N VAL A 285 -3.98 5.91 4.61
CA VAL A 285 -2.91 4.92 4.36
C VAL A 285 -2.12 4.63 5.64
N LEU A 286 -1.84 5.65 6.46
CA LEU A 286 -1.15 5.47 7.75
C LEU A 286 -1.90 4.53 8.70
N THR A 287 -3.22 4.38 8.58
CA THR A 287 -3.99 3.41 9.39
C THR A 287 -3.59 1.95 9.13
N PHE A 288 -2.89 1.66 8.03
CA PHE A 288 -2.36 0.33 7.72
C PHE A 288 -1.12 -0.04 8.54
N TYR A 289 -0.44 0.94 9.16
CA TYR A 289 0.77 0.71 9.98
C TYR A 289 0.59 -0.46 10.96
N ARG A 290 -0.50 -0.43 11.74
CA ARG A 290 -0.76 -1.47 12.76
C ARG A 290 -0.99 -2.85 12.16
N ASP A 291 -1.55 -2.94 10.95
CA ASP A 291 -1.76 -4.23 10.30
C ASP A 291 -0.50 -4.80 9.71
N PHE A 292 0.27 -3.93 9.05
CA PHE A 292 1.51 -4.33 8.43
C PHE A 292 2.57 -4.68 9.48
N SER A 293 2.34 -4.37 10.76
CA SER A 293 3.17 -4.80 11.88
C SER A 293 2.97 -6.26 12.30
N ARG A 294 1.91 -6.91 11.81
CA ARG A 294 1.47 -8.25 12.25
C ARG A 294 1.44 -9.28 11.13
N ILE A 295 1.92 -8.93 9.95
CA ILE A 295 1.95 -9.81 8.80
C ILE A 295 3.36 -9.90 8.25
N GLU A 296 3.68 -11.05 7.67
CA GLU A 296 4.94 -11.34 7.01
C GLU A 296 4.64 -11.87 5.61
N LEU A 297 5.23 -11.27 4.57
CA LEU A 297 5.08 -11.81 3.22
C LEU A 297 5.88 -13.11 3.09
N LYS A 298 5.39 -14.10 2.35
CA LYS A 298 6.24 -15.24 1.95
C LYS A 298 7.13 -14.78 0.79
N SER A 299 8.44 -14.99 0.89
CA SER A 299 9.39 -14.60 -0.16
C SER A 299 9.11 -15.35 -1.47
N PRO A 300 9.24 -14.70 -2.64
CA PRO A 300 9.12 -15.40 -3.91
C PRO A 300 10.22 -16.46 -4.03
N SER A 301 9.85 -17.70 -4.35
CA SER A 301 10.79 -18.78 -4.67
C SER A 301 10.90 -18.95 -6.18
N VAL A 302 12.13 -19.12 -6.67
CA VAL A 302 12.39 -19.40 -8.09
C VAL A 302 12.55 -20.90 -8.27
N LYS A 303 11.73 -21.51 -9.13
CA LYS A 303 11.87 -22.90 -9.54
C LYS A 303 12.48 -22.93 -10.95
N ILE A 304 13.59 -23.66 -11.10
CA ILE A 304 14.19 -23.93 -12.42
C ILE A 304 13.51 -25.18 -12.98
N ASN A 305 12.82 -25.04 -14.11
CA ASN A 305 12.05 -26.12 -14.72
C ASN A 305 12.95 -27.13 -15.45
N ASP A 306 13.92 -26.64 -16.21
CA ASP A 306 14.93 -27.47 -16.87
C ASP A 306 16.32 -27.00 -16.43
N ARG A 307 16.91 -27.73 -15.49
CA ARG A 307 18.17 -27.35 -14.88
C ARG A 307 19.32 -27.43 -15.88
N ASP A 308 19.29 -28.42 -16.76
CA ASP A 308 20.43 -28.72 -17.63
C ASP A 308 20.51 -27.70 -18.77
N ILE A 309 19.38 -27.35 -19.39
CA ILE A 309 19.33 -26.29 -20.40
C ILE A 309 19.76 -24.95 -19.79
N VAL A 310 19.21 -24.58 -18.63
CA VAL A 310 19.57 -23.31 -17.97
C VAL A 310 21.06 -23.30 -17.62
N LEU A 311 21.62 -24.38 -17.09
CA LEU A 311 23.06 -24.42 -16.81
C LEU A 311 23.90 -24.37 -18.09
N GLN A 312 23.41 -24.95 -19.19
CA GLN A 312 24.08 -24.91 -20.48
C GLN A 312 24.16 -23.48 -21.03
N ASP A 313 23.05 -22.73 -21.04
CA ASP A 313 23.01 -21.34 -21.52
C ASP A 313 24.01 -20.45 -20.78
N TYR A 314 24.10 -20.61 -19.46
CA TYR A 314 25.02 -19.82 -18.63
C TYR A 314 26.47 -20.30 -18.74
N ARG A 315 26.72 -21.59 -19.00
CA ARG A 315 28.08 -22.14 -19.22
C ARG A 315 28.64 -21.75 -20.58
N PHE A 316 27.85 -21.83 -21.65
CA PHE A 316 28.30 -21.47 -23.00
C PHE A 316 28.47 -19.96 -23.18
N GLY A 317 27.67 -19.12 -22.52
CA GLY A 317 27.90 -17.67 -22.47
C GLY A 317 29.19 -17.25 -21.75
N ALA A 318 29.64 -18.04 -20.77
CA ALA A 318 30.91 -17.82 -20.07
C ALA A 318 32.14 -18.31 -20.89
N LEU A 319 31.97 -19.38 -21.66
CA LEU A 319 33.02 -19.93 -22.54
C LEU A 319 33.22 -19.11 -23.83
N SER A 320 32.19 -18.41 -24.33
CA SER A 320 32.34 -17.51 -25.47
C SER A 320 33.02 -16.18 -25.10
N SER A 321 33.02 -15.80 -23.82
CA SER A 321 33.62 -14.56 -23.30
C SER A 321 35.00 -14.73 -22.66
N SER A 322 35.42 -15.97 -22.36
CA SER A 322 36.76 -16.26 -21.89
C SER A 322 37.34 -17.45 -22.66
N GLY A 323 38.31 -17.19 -23.54
CA GLY A 323 39.00 -18.18 -24.37
C GLY A 323 39.93 -19.11 -23.59
N SER A 324 39.48 -19.64 -22.46
CA SER A 324 40.26 -20.51 -21.57
C SER A 324 39.41 -21.68 -21.11
N ALA A 325 39.87 -22.89 -21.43
CA ALA A 325 39.27 -24.16 -21.08
C ALA A 325 39.02 -24.29 -19.57
N VAL A 326 37.87 -24.85 -19.19
CA VAL A 326 37.48 -25.08 -17.79
C VAL A 326 37.82 -26.53 -17.39
N PRO A 327 38.23 -26.81 -16.13
CA PRO A 327 38.65 -28.14 -15.69
C PRO A 327 37.46 -29.11 -15.55
N ASP A 328 37.69 -30.37 -15.90
CA ASP A 328 36.73 -31.47 -15.75
C ASP A 328 36.53 -31.79 -14.27
N VAL A 329 35.38 -31.40 -13.71
CA VAL A 329 34.96 -31.86 -12.37
C VAL A 329 34.25 -33.19 -12.54
N ARG A 330 35.03 -34.27 -12.62
CA ARG A 330 34.50 -35.62 -12.40
C ARG A 330 34.14 -35.79 -10.94
N GLN A 331 32.91 -36.24 -10.72
CA GLN A 331 32.56 -36.96 -9.51
C GLN A 331 33.51 -38.14 -9.39
N ASN A 332 34.39 -38.13 -8.39
CA ASN A 332 34.76 -39.27 -7.55
C ASN A 332 35.75 -38.79 -6.50
N GLY A 333 35.44 -39.07 -5.23
CA GLY A 333 36.38 -38.81 -4.15
C GLY A 333 37.63 -39.67 -4.33
N HIS A 334 38.79 -39.04 -4.45
CA HIS A 334 40.05 -39.34 -3.78
C HIS A 334 41.13 -38.36 -4.27
N ALA A 335 42.06 -38.04 -3.37
CA ALA A 335 43.04 -36.97 -3.45
C ALA A 335 44.18 -37.19 -4.47
N GLY A 336 44.83 -36.10 -4.89
CA GLY A 336 46.14 -36.11 -5.54
C GLY A 336 46.60 -34.71 -5.96
N ILE A 337 47.66 -34.22 -5.30
CA ILE A 337 48.41 -33.01 -5.66
C ILE A 337 49.28 -33.33 -6.88
N VAL A 338 49.27 -32.46 -7.90
CA VAL A 338 50.46 -32.11 -8.71
C VAL A 338 50.42 -30.61 -8.97
#